data_AF-A0A3D0U5W0-F1
#
_entry.id   AF-A0A3D0U5W0-F1
#
_cell.length_a   1.000
_cell.length_b   1.000
_cell.length_c   1.000
_cell.angle_alpha   90.00
_cell.angle_beta   90.00
_cell.angle_gamma   90.00
#
_symmetry.space_group_name_H-M   'P 1'
#
loop_
_entity.id
_entity.type
_entity.pdbx_description
1 polymer ?
#
loop_
_entity_poly.entity_id
_entity_poly.type
_entity_poly.pdbx_seq_one_letter_code
_entity_poly.pdbx_strand_id
1 'polypeptide(L)'
;GPFIGILGEKAERELHNPDYPQHTVAQVVMRSLARECRKLVYWLVRAIGLAVLSLILYFIPGVNAVVPILWFMFGSWILAMQYLDVPADNNGRSFQEVLVLMRQHRAAVMAFGAVVMALTSLPIINLFIIPVAVCGGVVFWVRKVQPEMV
;
A
#
# COMPACT_ATOMS: atom_id res chain seq x y z
N GLY A 1 10.57 -1.62 -5.27
CA GLY A 1 11.61 -2.30 -6.09
C GLY A 1 11.66 -1.72 -7.50
N PRO A 2 12.79 -1.76 -8.21
CA PRO A 2 13.00 -1.02 -9.47
C PRO A 2 12.01 -1.39 -10.59
N PHE A 3 11.70 -2.68 -10.75
CA PHE A 3 10.72 -3.14 -11.75
C PHE A 3 9.30 -2.63 -11.47
N ILE A 4 8.88 -2.63 -10.20
CA ILE A 4 7.56 -2.16 -9.78
C ILE A 4 7.43 -0.65 -10.02
N GLY A 5 8.48 0.13 -9.76
CA GLY A 5 8.52 1.55 -10.07
C GLY A 5 8.33 1.84 -11.55
N ILE A 6 9.07 1.14 -12.42
CA ILE A 6 8.97 1.27 -13.88
C ILE A 6 7.58 0.86 -14.40
N LEU A 7 7.00 -0.21 -13.84
CA LEU A 7 5.64 -0.62 -14.18
C LEU A 7 4.62 0.45 -13.81
N GLY A 8 4.75 1.02 -12.60
CA GLY A 8 3.89 2.11 -12.15
C GLY A 8 4.02 3.35 -13.03
N GLU A 9 5.25 3.70 -13.43
CA GLU A 9 5.55 4.83 -14.31
C GLU A 9 4.88 4.67 -15.69
N LYS A 10 5.02 3.48 -16.29
CA LYS A 10 4.37 3.18 -17.57
C LYS A 10 2.85 3.22 -17.46
N ALA A 11 2.29 2.60 -16.42
CA ALA A 11 0.85 2.61 -16.19
C ALA A 11 0.30 4.03 -15.96
N GLU A 12 1.08 4.89 -15.32
CA GLU A 12 0.70 6.28 -15.06
C GLU A 12 0.73 7.13 -16.33
N ARG A 13 1.74 6.94 -17.19
CA ARG A 13 1.85 7.60 -18.51
C ARG A 13 0.71 7.27 -19.47
N GLU A 14 0.09 6.10 -19.33
CA GLU A 14 -1.10 5.72 -20.12
C GLU A 14 -2.36 6.48 -19.65
N LEU A 15 -2.37 7.02 -18.43
CA LEU A 15 -3.53 7.70 -17.84
C LEU A 15 -3.40 9.23 -17.90
N HIS A 16 -2.18 9.77 -17.80
CA HIS A 16 -1.88 11.21 -17.91
C HIS A 16 -0.41 11.46 -18.22
N ASN A 17 0.03 12.72 -18.32
CA ASN A 17 1.45 13.09 -18.52
C ASN A 17 2.06 13.57 -17.19
N PRO A 18 2.62 12.66 -16.36
CA PRO A 18 3.27 13.04 -15.11
C PRO A 18 4.61 13.75 -15.36
N ASP A 19 4.89 14.80 -14.57
CA ASP A 19 6.21 15.43 -14.48
C ASP A 19 6.95 14.87 -13.26
N TYR A 20 7.97 14.06 -13.50
CA TYR A 20 8.71 13.40 -12.42
C TYR A 20 9.91 14.26 -11.98
N PRO A 21 10.12 14.43 -10.66
CA PRO A 21 11.26 15.18 -10.18
C PRO A 21 12.57 14.50 -10.59
N GLN A 22 13.49 15.27 -11.16
CA GLN A 22 14.82 14.76 -11.53
C GLN A 22 15.63 14.48 -10.25
N HIS A 23 15.90 13.19 -10.00
CA HIS A 23 16.72 12.73 -8.89
C HIS A 23 17.90 11.91 -9.38
N THR A 24 19.05 12.07 -8.74
CA THR A 24 20.22 11.23 -9.02
C THR A 24 19.95 9.79 -8.61
N VAL A 25 20.41 8.80 -9.39
CA VAL A 25 20.23 7.36 -9.12
C VAL A 25 20.57 6.97 -7.68
N ALA A 26 21.65 7.51 -7.12
CA ALA A 26 22.06 7.26 -5.73
C ALA A 26 21.04 7.78 -4.69
N GLN A 27 20.44 8.94 -4.94
CA GLN A 27 19.41 9.52 -4.06
C GLN A 27 18.14 8.69 -4.09
N VAL A 28 17.76 8.18 -5.28
CA VAL A 28 16.61 7.29 -5.45
C VAL A 28 16.82 6.00 -4.67
N VAL A 29 17.96 5.33 -4.84
CA VAL A 29 18.26 4.07 -4.13
C VAL A 29 18.24 4.24 -2.62
N MET A 30 18.91 5.27 -2.09
CA MET A 30 18.95 5.52 -0.64
C MET A 30 17.57 5.86 -0.08
N ARG A 31 16.80 6.69 -0.80
CA ARG A 31 15.44 7.07 -0.42
C ARG A 31 14.50 5.87 -0.42
N SER A 32 14.51 5.06 -1.48
CA SER A 32 13.66 3.87 -1.58
C SER A 32 14.00 2.85 -0.48
N LEU A 33 15.28 2.58 -0.21
CA LEU A 33 15.69 1.71 0.91
C LEU A 33 15.20 2.24 2.26
N ALA A 34 15.39 3.53 2.53
CA ALA A 34 14.90 4.14 3.77
C ALA A 34 13.36 4.11 3.88
N ARG A 35 12.64 4.11 2.75
CA ARG A 35 11.19 3.97 2.68
C ARG A 35 10.76 2.54 2.98
N GLU A 36 11.41 1.55 2.37
CA GLU A 36 11.16 0.12 2.66
C GLU A 36 11.43 -0.20 4.14
N CYS A 37 12.53 0.29 4.72
CA CYS A 37 12.79 0.13 6.16
C CYS A 37 11.69 0.77 7.03
N ARG A 38 11.22 1.97 6.69
CA ARG A 38 10.10 2.61 7.40
C ARG A 38 8.81 1.81 7.28
N LYS A 39 8.52 1.23 6.12
CA LYS A 39 7.36 0.34 5.90
C LYS A 39 7.47 -0.91 6.76
N LEU A 40 8.64 -1.53 6.81
CA LEU A 40 8.90 -2.70 7.66
C LEU A 40 8.71 -2.39 9.14
N VAL A 41 9.27 -1.28 9.63
CA VAL A 41 9.08 -0.85 11.03
C VAL A 41 7.60 -0.53 11.32
N TYR A 42 6.95 0.22 10.42
CA TYR A 42 5.52 0.56 10.53
C TYR A 42 4.64 -0.69 10.64
N TRP A 43 4.94 -1.69 9.80
CA TRP A 43 4.25 -2.98 9.79
C TRP A 43 4.53 -3.75 11.07
N LEU A 44 5.80 -3.91 11.45
CA LEU A 44 6.22 -4.70 12.60
C LEU A 44 5.61 -4.17 13.91
N VAL A 45 5.70 -2.86 14.13
CA VAL A 45 5.15 -2.23 15.36
C VAL A 45 3.64 -2.46 15.47
N ARG A 46 2.91 -2.31 14.35
CA ARG A 46 1.45 -2.54 14.36
C ARG A 46 1.07 -4.01 14.43
N ALA A 47 1.83 -4.88 13.77
CA ALA A 47 1.62 -6.32 13.82
C ALA A 47 1.83 -6.85 15.25
N ILE A 48 2.87 -6.37 15.95
CA ILE A 48 3.09 -6.72 17.36
C ILE A 48 1.94 -6.20 18.22
N GLY A 49 1.53 -4.93 18.06
CA GLY A 49 0.39 -4.38 18.81
C GLY A 49 -0.90 -5.16 18.57
N LEU A 50 -1.16 -5.56 17.32
CA LEU A 50 -2.32 -6.38 16.96
C LEU A 50 -2.19 -7.82 17.50
N ALA A 51 -1.00 -8.40 17.50
CA ALA A 51 -0.74 -9.72 18.07
C ALA A 51 -0.99 -9.75 19.58
N VAL A 52 -0.51 -8.73 20.31
CA VAL A 52 -0.78 -8.58 21.75
C VAL A 52 -2.28 -8.41 22.00
N LEU A 53 -2.96 -7.57 21.22
CA LEU A 53 -4.41 -7.41 21.32
C LEU A 53 -5.16 -8.72 21.02
N SER A 54 -4.72 -9.45 20.00
CA SER A 54 -5.29 -10.75 19.62
C SER A 54 -5.11 -11.78 20.73
N LEU A 55 -3.96 -11.78 21.40
CA LEU A 55 -3.68 -12.65 22.54
C LEU A 55 -4.63 -12.35 23.70
N ILE A 56 -4.89 -11.07 24.00
CA ILE A 56 -5.86 -10.67 25.03
C ILE A 56 -7.27 -11.14 24.66
N LEU A 57 -7.69 -10.91 23.42
CA LEU A 57 -9.01 -11.31 22.91
C LEU A 57 -9.21 -12.84 22.88
N TYR A 58 -8.12 -13.60 22.71
CA TYR A 58 -8.17 -15.06 22.68
C TYR A 58 -8.68 -15.67 23.99
N PHE A 59 -8.42 -15.03 25.13
CA PHE A 59 -8.89 -15.49 26.44
C PHE A 59 -10.38 -15.22 26.69
N ILE A 60 -11.07 -14.51 25.80
CA ILE A 60 -12.50 -14.19 25.91
C ILE A 60 -13.27 -15.06 24.88
N PRO A 61 -13.93 -16.15 25.32
CA PRO A 61 -14.70 -17.01 24.43
C PRO A 61 -15.80 -16.21 23.71
N GLY A 62 -15.94 -16.39 22.40
CA GLY A 62 -16.94 -15.70 21.56
C GLY A 62 -16.45 -14.38 20.95
N VAL A 63 -15.55 -13.65 21.62
CA VAL A 63 -14.96 -12.40 21.06
C VAL A 63 -13.74 -12.70 20.17
N ASN A 64 -13.11 -13.84 20.37
CA ASN A 64 -12.00 -14.34 19.55
C ASN A 64 -12.31 -14.43 18.04
N ALA A 65 -13.59 -14.54 17.64
CA ALA A 65 -14.02 -14.51 16.24
C ALA A 65 -13.69 -13.18 15.51
N VAL A 66 -13.48 -12.09 16.27
CA VAL A 66 -13.11 -10.78 15.71
C VAL A 66 -11.63 -10.72 15.30
N VAL A 67 -10.78 -11.58 15.88
CA VAL A 67 -9.33 -11.62 15.59
C VAL A 67 -9.02 -11.76 14.10
N PRO A 68 -9.53 -12.78 13.36
CA PRO A 68 -9.25 -12.90 11.93
C PRO A 68 -9.73 -11.69 11.11
N ILE A 69 -10.83 -11.04 11.53
CA ILE A 69 -11.34 -9.83 10.87
C ILE A 69 -10.36 -8.67 11.05
N LEU A 70 -9.82 -8.48 12.26
CA LEU A 70 -8.82 -7.43 12.51
C LEU A 70 -7.53 -7.67 11.73
N TRP A 71 -7.07 -8.91 11.65
CA TRP A 71 -5.91 -9.29 10.84
C TRP A 71 -6.16 -9.08 9.35
N PHE A 72 -7.36 -9.39 8.86
CA PHE A 72 -7.76 -9.11 7.49
C PHE A 72 -7.76 -7.60 7.21
N MET A 73 -8.37 -6.81 8.08
CA MET A 73 -8.37 -5.34 7.97
C MET A 73 -6.95 -4.78 7.97
N PHE A 74 -6.10 -5.25 8.88
CA PHE A 74 -4.69 -4.85 8.93
C PHE A 74 -3.95 -5.25 7.64
N GLY A 75 -4.12 -6.49 7.17
CA GLY A 75 -3.57 -6.96 5.91
C GLY A 75 -3.99 -6.08 4.74
N SER A 76 -5.27 -5.73 4.65
CA SER A 76 -5.78 -4.89 3.55
C SER A 76 -5.15 -3.50 3.57
N TRP A 77 -4.98 -2.91 4.75
CA TRP A 77 -4.33 -1.61 4.91
C TRP A 77 -2.88 -1.65 4.44
N ILE A 78 -2.14 -2.67 4.86
CA ILE A 78 -0.72 -2.83 4.51
C ILE A 78 -0.57 -3.10 3.01
N LEU A 79 -1.44 -3.91 2.43
CA LEU A 79 -1.40 -4.23 1.01
C LEU A 79 -1.72 -3.00 0.16
N ALA A 80 -2.76 -2.25 0.55
CA ALA A 80 -3.07 -0.97 -0.09
C ALA A 80 -1.91 0.02 0.00
N MET A 81 -1.26 0.13 1.16
CA MET A 81 -0.07 0.96 1.33
C MET A 81 1.02 0.58 0.34
N GLN A 82 1.34 -0.71 0.20
CA GLN A 82 2.42 -1.17 -0.64
C GLN A 82 2.24 -0.76 -2.11
N TYR A 83 1.01 -0.81 -2.63
CA TYR A 83 0.73 -0.49 -4.03
C TYR A 83 0.47 1.01 -4.27
N LEU A 84 -0.06 1.74 -3.28
CA LEU A 84 -0.22 3.20 -3.37
C LEU A 84 1.11 3.96 -3.18
N ASP A 85 2.06 3.38 -2.45
CA ASP A 85 3.39 3.94 -2.26
C ASP A 85 4.19 4.00 -3.56
N VAL A 86 3.87 3.15 -4.55
CA VAL A 86 4.55 3.07 -5.86
C VAL A 86 4.37 4.36 -6.68
N PRO A 87 3.13 4.75 -7.09
CA PRO A 87 2.95 6.01 -7.81
C PRO A 87 3.36 7.22 -6.95
N ALA A 88 3.22 7.14 -5.63
CA ALA A 88 3.69 8.19 -4.73
C ALA A 88 5.22 8.34 -4.72
N ASP A 89 5.99 7.24 -4.80
CA ASP A 89 7.46 7.27 -4.90
C ASP A 89 7.88 7.91 -6.22
N ASN A 90 7.24 7.49 -7.31
CA ASN A 90 7.49 8.00 -8.64
C ASN A 90 7.25 9.51 -8.71
N ASN A 91 6.14 9.99 -8.12
CA ASN A 91 5.83 11.42 -7.99
C ASN A 91 6.64 12.16 -6.91
N GLY A 92 7.68 11.53 -6.34
CA GLY A 92 8.58 12.15 -5.38
C GLY A 92 7.93 12.53 -4.04
N ARG A 93 6.79 11.94 -3.69
CA ARG A 93 6.08 12.19 -2.42
C ARG A 93 6.72 11.42 -1.27
N SER A 94 6.69 12.00 -0.08
CA SER A 94 7.19 11.40 1.14
C SER A 94 6.27 10.28 1.62
N PHE A 95 6.79 9.34 2.41
CA PHE A 95 5.99 8.28 3.01
C PHE A 95 4.93 8.84 3.98
N GLN A 96 5.27 9.91 4.71
CA GLN A 96 4.33 10.59 5.60
C GLN A 96 3.12 11.14 4.86
N GLU A 97 3.30 11.76 3.69
CA GLU A 97 2.19 12.26 2.87
C GLU A 97 1.25 11.12 2.44
N VAL A 98 1.82 9.98 2.02
CA VAL A 98 1.02 8.77 1.67
C VAL A 98 0.18 8.31 2.86
N LEU A 99 0.75 8.27 4.06
CA LEU A 99 0.02 7.87 5.26
C LEU A 99 -1.12 8.85 5.61
N VAL A 100 -0.89 10.16 5.48
CA VAL A 100 -1.93 11.18 5.71
C VAL A 100 -3.06 10.98 4.73
N LEU A 101 -2.74 10.80 3.46
CA LEU A 101 -3.72 10.61 2.42
C LEU A 101 -4.51 9.31 2.58
N MET A 102 -3.83 8.22 2.93
CA MET A 102 -4.53 6.96 3.22
C MET A 102 -5.51 7.12 4.38
N ARG A 103 -5.19 7.99 5.35
CA ARG A 103 -6.06 8.31 6.48
C ARG A 103 -7.21 9.26 6.14
N GLN A 104 -7.12 10.02 5.04
CA GLN A 104 -8.23 10.81 4.51
C GLN A 104 -9.22 9.89 3.77
N HIS A 105 -8.69 8.97 2.96
CA HIS A 105 -9.49 8.06 2.12
C HIS A 105 -9.63 6.64 2.70
N ARG A 106 -9.76 6.50 4.03
CA ARG A 106 -9.69 5.19 4.72
C ARG A 106 -10.59 4.14 4.12
N ALA A 107 -11.86 4.47 3.86
CA ALA A 107 -12.82 3.52 3.30
C ALA A 107 -12.40 3.01 1.92
N ALA A 108 -11.97 3.92 1.03
CA ALA A 108 -11.56 3.58 -0.31
C ALA A 108 -10.24 2.79 -0.33
N VAL A 109 -9.29 3.15 0.52
CA VAL A 109 -8.01 2.45 0.71
C VAL A 109 -8.24 1.04 1.25
N MET A 110 -9.10 0.90 2.26
CA MET A 110 -9.46 -0.41 2.82
C MET A 110 -10.17 -1.29 1.80
N ALA A 111 -11.10 -0.72 1.02
CA ALA A 111 -11.79 -1.45 -0.04
C ALA A 111 -10.82 -1.93 -1.13
N PHE A 112 -9.90 -1.06 -1.58
CA PHE A 112 -8.85 -1.43 -2.53
C PHE A 112 -7.99 -2.56 -1.98
N GLY A 113 -7.47 -2.42 -0.76
CA GLY A 113 -6.65 -3.44 -0.11
C GLY A 113 -7.39 -4.77 0.10
N ALA A 114 -8.69 -4.71 0.44
CA ALA A 114 -9.52 -5.90 0.64
C ALA A 114 -9.76 -6.64 -0.68
N VAL A 115 -9.99 -5.92 -1.78
CA VAL A 115 -10.07 -6.51 -3.13
C VAL A 115 -8.75 -7.16 -3.51
N VAL A 116 -7.62 -6.48 -3.32
CA VAL A 116 -6.31 -7.08 -3.61
C VAL A 116 -6.06 -8.32 -2.74
N MET A 117 -6.39 -8.29 -1.45
CA MET A 117 -6.32 -9.46 -0.58
C MET A 117 -7.19 -10.62 -1.09
N ALA A 118 -8.44 -10.35 -1.48
CA ALA A 118 -9.31 -11.37 -2.04
C ALA A 118 -8.73 -11.97 -3.33
N LEU A 119 -8.17 -11.14 -4.20
CA LEU A 119 -7.51 -11.60 -5.43
C LEU A 119 -6.23 -12.41 -5.14
N THR A 120 -5.43 -12.06 -4.12
CA THR A 120 -4.26 -12.87 -3.72
C THR A 120 -4.64 -14.26 -3.22
N SER A 121 -5.85 -14.43 -2.68
CA SER A 121 -6.33 -15.74 -2.22
C SER A 121 -6.64 -16.70 -3.36
N LEU A 122 -6.82 -16.18 -4.59
CA LEU A 122 -7.11 -16.98 -5.78
C LEU A 122 -5.79 -17.38 -6.46
N PRO A 123 -5.42 -18.67 -6.50
CA PRO A 123 -4.07 -19.11 -6.90
C PRO A 123 -3.71 -18.73 -8.35
N ILE A 124 -4.67 -18.80 -9.27
CA ILE A 124 -4.46 -18.44 -10.69
C ILE A 124 -4.21 -16.94 -10.83
N ILE A 125 -4.97 -16.11 -10.10
CA ILE A 125 -4.85 -14.65 -10.14
C ILE A 125 -3.57 -14.20 -9.42
N ASN A 126 -3.20 -14.89 -8.34
CA ASN A 126 -2.02 -14.57 -7.55
C ASN A 126 -0.73 -14.56 -8.38
N LEU A 127 -0.64 -15.37 -9.45
CA LEU A 127 0.48 -15.35 -10.40
C LEU A 127 0.68 -13.99 -11.08
N PHE A 128 -0.41 -13.23 -11.30
CA PHE A 128 -0.42 -11.93 -11.96
C PHE A 128 -0.80 -10.79 -11.00
N ILE A 129 -0.86 -11.04 -9.70
CA ILE A 129 -1.38 -10.03 -8.77
C ILE A 129 -0.49 -8.80 -8.70
N ILE A 130 0.83 -8.97 -8.83
CA ILE A 130 1.77 -7.86 -8.75
C ILE A 130 1.46 -6.79 -9.82
N PRO A 131 1.44 -7.10 -11.13
CA PRO A 131 1.10 -6.08 -12.13
C PRO A 131 -0.33 -5.56 -11.98
N VAL A 132 -1.31 -6.43 -11.66
CA VAL A 132 -2.72 -6.01 -11.49
C VAL A 132 -2.87 -5.00 -10.35
N ALA A 133 -2.28 -5.27 -9.20
CA ALA A 133 -2.37 -4.42 -8.04
C ALA A 133 -1.55 -3.12 -8.19
N VAL A 134 -0.42 -3.17 -8.90
CA VAL A 134 0.33 -1.96 -9.27
C VAL A 134 -0.50 -1.05 -10.17
N CYS A 135 -1.09 -1.58 -11.25
CA CYS A 135 -1.97 -0.81 -12.13
C CYS A 135 -3.19 -0.27 -11.37
N GLY A 136 -3.80 -1.09 -10.51
CA GLY A 136 -4.92 -0.68 -9.65
C GLY A 136 -4.54 0.46 -8.69
N GLY A 137 -3.34 0.39 -8.10
CA GLY A 137 -2.80 1.45 -7.22
C GLY A 137 -2.55 2.75 -7.98
N VAL A 138 -2.05 2.69 -9.21
CA VAL A 138 -1.87 3.86 -10.08
C VAL A 138 -3.23 4.47 -10.47
N VAL A 139 -4.21 3.65 -10.85
CA VAL A 139 -5.56 4.15 -11.17
C VAL A 139 -6.20 4.82 -9.95
N PHE A 140 -6.06 4.22 -8.77
CA PHE A 140 -6.53 4.80 -7.51
C PHE A 140 -5.84 6.15 -7.25
N TRP A 141 -4.52 6.19 -7.42
CA TRP A 141 -3.72 7.40 -7.24
C TRP A 141 -4.21 8.53 -8.16
N VAL A 142 -4.26 8.30 -9.47
CA VAL A 142 -4.64 9.33 -10.45
C VAL A 142 -6.08 9.81 -10.23
N ARG A 143 -7.02 8.91 -9.89
CA ARG A 143 -8.44 9.27 -9.80
C ARG A 143 -8.89 9.84 -8.46
N LYS A 144 -8.24 9.46 -7.36
CA LYS A 144 -8.68 9.82 -6.00
C LYS A 144 -7.68 10.66 -5.23
N VAL A 145 -6.39 10.51 -5.51
CA VAL A 145 -5.32 11.10 -4.70
C VAL A 145 -4.76 12.36 -5.34
N GLN A 146 -4.29 12.23 -6.58
CA GLN A 146 -3.65 13.31 -7.29
C GLN A 146 -4.50 14.59 -7.41
N PRO A 147 -5.84 14.53 -7.64
CA PRO A 147 -6.66 15.74 -7.76
C PRO A 147 -6.73 16.61 -6.50
N GLU A 148 -6.42 16.05 -5.33
CA GLU A 148 -6.41 16.78 -4.04
C GLU A 148 -5.02 17.32 -3.67
N MET A 149 -4.00 17.00 -4.46
CA MET A 149 -2.60 17.36 -4.24
C MET A 149 -2.12 18.49 -5.18
N VAL A 150 -3.01 18.99 -6.04
CA VAL A 150 -2.85 20.15 -6.94
C VAL A 150 -3.58 21.35 -6.33
#